data_AF-A0A8T5FIG3-F1
#
_entry.id   AF-A0A8T5FIG3-F1
#
_cell.length_a   1.000
_cell.length_b   1.000
_cell.length_c   1.000
_cell.angle_alpha   90.00
_cell.angle_beta   90.00
_cell.angle_gamma   90.00
#
_symmetry.space_group_name_H-M   'P 1'
#
loop_
_entity.id
_entity.type
_entity.pdbx_description
1 polymer ?
#
loop_
_entity_poly.entity_id
_entity_poly.type
_entity_poly.pdbx_seq_one_letter_code
_entity_poly.pdbx_strand_id
1 'polypeptide(L)'
;MKTSKNKNSFKKNLAICVGLWIAEGDSKSIREITFTNNEMELIELFHQTIIKLFCFESFRTRIYTYSKKGMANKIKINVDVVKNYIDKRANKPYYIWRLASTDLSKRWKLIVKKIKSEKERYVEILKGIFGGEGNIKTGAHNCRILRIAQLQDLFVEKILNYLNLEYSYKKSNRSYVISGKWNWDIFAENKLADLHPVKRKLFWETYNSYKQTHYKSNFLKNSIYDLLWQPHTTKWMSKKYNRSKDRISEICSQFKREKKVSNYRVYSNSYWIRNDQNKIIVSKVKSRYLEFLNNEKKRTYQIAKFFNVDNKSSYRRLRELEKLGLVRRDESKRWFKIDNNKEVIVL
;
A
#
# COMPACT_ATOMS: atom_id res chain seq x y z
N MET A 1 20.12 -30.26 -8.99
CA MET A 1 19.51 -28.95 -8.64
C MET A 1 19.49 -27.89 -9.78
N LYS A 2 20.51 -27.75 -10.65
CA LYS A 2 20.54 -26.72 -11.72
C LYS A 2 19.45 -26.85 -12.81
N THR A 3 19.02 -28.06 -13.15
CA THR A 3 17.97 -28.33 -14.16
C THR A 3 16.57 -27.86 -13.75
N SER A 4 16.26 -27.91 -12.44
CA SER A 4 14.96 -27.45 -11.89
C SER A 4 14.79 -25.92 -11.96
N LYS A 5 15.86 -25.15 -11.65
CA LYS A 5 15.86 -23.69 -11.70
C LYS A 5 15.65 -23.18 -13.13
N ASN A 6 16.30 -23.80 -14.12
CA ASN A 6 16.15 -23.42 -15.53
C ASN A 6 14.77 -23.74 -16.12
N LYS A 7 14.16 -24.87 -15.75
CA LYS A 7 12.78 -25.19 -16.16
C LYS A 7 11.77 -24.22 -15.55
N ASN A 8 11.95 -23.84 -14.28
CA ASN A 8 11.05 -22.88 -13.62
C ASN A 8 11.16 -21.47 -14.22
N SER A 9 12.38 -21.03 -14.55
CA SER A 9 12.62 -19.75 -15.23
C SER A 9 11.92 -19.67 -16.60
N PHE A 10 12.02 -20.73 -17.41
CA PHE A 10 11.35 -20.77 -18.72
C PHE A 10 9.82 -20.68 -18.62
N LYS A 11 9.20 -21.42 -17.70
CA LYS A 11 7.74 -21.37 -17.50
C LYS A 11 7.27 -19.96 -17.10
N LYS A 12 8.05 -19.25 -16.28
CA LYS A 12 7.77 -17.85 -15.92
C LYS A 12 7.86 -16.92 -17.13
N ASN A 13 8.94 -17.02 -17.92
CA ASN A 13 9.10 -16.22 -19.13
C ASN A 13 8.01 -16.49 -20.16
N LEU A 14 7.57 -17.75 -20.30
CA LEU A 14 6.47 -18.12 -21.17
C LEU A 14 5.16 -17.43 -20.74
N ALA A 15 4.83 -17.44 -19.45
CA ALA A 15 3.66 -16.74 -18.93
C ALA A 15 3.74 -15.22 -19.09
N ILE A 16 4.93 -14.62 -18.91
CA ILE A 16 5.18 -13.21 -19.21
C ILE A 16 4.94 -12.92 -20.69
N CYS A 17 5.45 -13.75 -21.60
CA CYS A 17 5.26 -13.58 -23.04
C CYS A 17 3.79 -13.73 -23.46
N VAL A 18 3.04 -14.62 -22.81
CA VAL A 18 1.57 -14.69 -22.99
C VAL A 18 0.93 -13.36 -22.58
N GLY A 19 1.33 -12.78 -21.45
CA GLY A 19 0.84 -11.46 -21.02
C GLY A 19 1.19 -10.32 -21.99
N LEU A 20 2.43 -10.28 -22.48
CA LEU A 20 2.87 -9.31 -23.50
C LEU A 20 2.08 -9.45 -24.81
N TRP A 21 1.83 -10.70 -25.25
CA TRP A 21 1.04 -10.96 -26.45
C TRP A 21 -0.45 -10.63 -26.27
N ILE A 22 -1.01 -10.82 -25.08
CA ILE A 22 -2.38 -10.38 -24.76
C ILE A 22 -2.49 -8.84 -24.84
N ALA A 23 -1.44 -8.13 -24.43
CA ALA A 23 -1.40 -6.68 -24.43
C ALA A 23 -1.24 -6.11 -25.86
N GLU A 24 -0.25 -6.57 -26.62
CA GLU A 24 0.16 -5.93 -27.89
C GLU A 24 0.34 -6.89 -29.07
N GLY A 25 -0.06 -8.15 -28.92
CA GLY A 25 -0.03 -9.14 -29.99
C GLY A 25 -1.27 -9.10 -30.88
N ASP A 26 -1.14 -9.54 -32.13
CA ASP A 26 -2.29 -9.73 -33.01
C ASP A 26 -2.96 -11.08 -32.75
N SER A 27 -4.08 -11.06 -32.04
CA SER A 27 -4.90 -12.26 -31.77
C SER A 27 -5.73 -12.71 -32.96
N LYS A 28 -5.98 -11.85 -33.95
CA LYS A 28 -6.85 -12.12 -35.11
C LYS A 28 -6.11 -12.89 -36.20
N SER A 29 -4.83 -12.60 -36.43
CA SER A 29 -4.04 -13.31 -37.44
C SER A 29 -3.92 -14.80 -37.12
N ILE A 30 -4.18 -15.65 -38.11
CA ILE A 30 -4.00 -17.12 -38.03
C ILE A 30 -2.68 -17.53 -38.70
N ARG A 31 -2.10 -16.65 -39.53
CA ARG A 31 -0.94 -16.96 -40.37
C ARG A 31 0.40 -16.72 -39.67
N GLU A 32 0.39 -15.95 -38.60
CA GLU A 32 1.61 -15.52 -37.94
C GLU A 32 1.39 -15.24 -36.45
N ILE A 33 2.50 -15.17 -35.73
CA ILE A 33 2.60 -14.64 -34.38
C ILE A 33 3.26 -13.28 -34.51
N THR A 34 2.62 -12.24 -34.00
CA THR A 34 3.18 -10.90 -33.97
C THR A 34 3.21 -10.36 -32.55
N PHE A 35 4.20 -9.52 -32.26
CA PHE A 35 4.32 -8.78 -31.02
C PHE A 35 4.94 -7.42 -31.34
N THR A 36 4.26 -6.34 -30.95
CA THR A 36 4.73 -4.97 -31.19
C THR A 36 5.05 -4.31 -29.86
N ASN A 37 6.24 -3.74 -29.70
CA ASN A 37 6.60 -3.00 -28.50
C ASN A 37 7.65 -1.92 -28.82
N ASN A 38 7.75 -0.89 -27.99
CA ASN A 38 8.74 0.19 -28.13
C ASN A 38 10.04 -0.06 -27.36
N GLU A 39 10.10 -1.09 -26.53
CA GLU A 39 11.23 -1.49 -25.71
C GLU A 39 11.89 -2.76 -26.27
N MET A 40 13.16 -2.66 -26.67
CA MET A 40 13.87 -3.78 -27.30
C MET A 40 14.00 -4.96 -26.32
N GLU A 41 14.26 -4.72 -25.03
CA GLU A 41 14.42 -5.77 -24.02
C GLU A 41 13.21 -6.73 -23.97
N LEU A 42 12.00 -6.21 -24.20
CA LEU A 42 10.77 -7.02 -24.25
C LEU A 42 10.69 -7.83 -25.53
N ILE A 43 11.14 -7.28 -26.66
CA ILE A 43 11.29 -8.00 -27.93
C ILE A 43 12.31 -9.13 -27.80
N GLU A 44 13.46 -8.89 -27.14
CA GLU A 44 14.47 -9.92 -26.90
C GLU A 44 13.91 -11.06 -26.04
N LEU A 45 13.24 -10.72 -24.94
CA LEU A 45 12.58 -11.70 -24.07
C LEU A 45 11.57 -12.55 -24.83
N PHE A 46 10.72 -11.91 -25.65
CA PHE A 46 9.72 -12.59 -26.45
C PHE A 46 10.39 -13.53 -27.47
N HIS A 47 11.36 -13.01 -28.23
CA HIS A 47 12.10 -13.80 -29.22
C HIS A 47 12.79 -15.02 -28.60
N GLN A 48 13.58 -14.83 -27.54
CA GLN A 48 14.30 -15.93 -26.89
C GLN A 48 13.34 -17.00 -26.35
N THR A 49 12.20 -16.58 -25.81
CA THR A 49 11.18 -17.49 -25.30
C THR A 49 10.55 -18.29 -26.43
N ILE A 50 10.22 -17.67 -27.56
CA ILE A 50 9.62 -18.35 -28.72
C ILE A 50 10.63 -19.29 -29.39
N ILE A 51 11.88 -18.87 -29.60
CA ILE A 51 12.95 -19.72 -30.15
C ILE A 51 13.13 -20.97 -29.30
N LYS A 52 13.17 -20.80 -27.97
CA LYS A 52 13.30 -21.94 -27.05
C LYS A 52 12.05 -22.82 -27.02
N LEU A 53 10.86 -22.24 -27.18
CA LEU A 53 9.59 -22.98 -27.20
C LEU A 53 9.44 -23.87 -28.44
N PHE A 54 9.92 -23.41 -29.59
CA PHE A 54 9.83 -24.09 -30.86
C PHE A 54 11.20 -24.56 -31.39
N CYS A 55 12.18 -24.80 -30.51
CA CYS A 55 13.58 -25.04 -30.91
C CYS A 55 13.82 -26.23 -31.86
N PHE A 56 12.85 -27.13 -32.00
CA PHE A 56 12.91 -28.29 -32.91
C PHE A 56 12.25 -28.04 -34.26
N GLU A 57 11.69 -26.85 -34.47
CA GLU A 57 10.93 -26.48 -35.66
C GLU A 57 11.78 -25.57 -36.55
N SER A 58 11.66 -25.72 -37.87
CA SER A 58 12.24 -24.76 -38.82
C SER A 58 11.27 -23.61 -39.04
N PHE A 59 11.65 -22.39 -38.65
CA PHE A 59 10.87 -21.19 -38.92
C PHE A 59 11.78 -19.98 -39.05
N ARG A 60 11.27 -18.96 -39.75
CA ARG A 60 11.95 -17.67 -39.90
C ARG A 60 11.28 -16.60 -39.07
N THR A 61 12.09 -15.89 -38.30
CA THR A 61 11.71 -14.73 -37.51
C THR A 61 12.11 -13.45 -38.23
N ARG A 62 11.31 -12.40 -38.08
CA ARG A 62 11.56 -11.10 -38.68
C ARG A 62 11.34 -10.01 -37.65
N ILE A 63 12.16 -8.97 -37.71
CA ILE A 63 11.93 -7.74 -36.95
C ILE A 63 11.81 -6.57 -37.91
N TYR A 64 10.71 -5.83 -37.78
CA TYR A 64 10.46 -4.59 -38.48
C TYR A 64 10.66 -3.45 -37.49
N THR A 65 11.57 -2.53 -37.78
CA THR A 65 11.77 -1.35 -36.94
C THR A 65 11.19 -0.12 -37.62
N TYR A 66 10.43 0.66 -36.87
CA TYR A 66 9.87 1.93 -37.31
C TYR A 66 10.44 3.05 -36.45
N SER A 67 10.99 4.08 -37.10
CA SER A 67 11.46 5.29 -36.42
C SER A 67 11.30 6.52 -37.31
N LYS A 68 11.30 7.72 -36.72
CA LYS A 68 11.20 8.98 -37.50
C LYS A 68 12.32 9.17 -38.52
N LYS A 69 13.51 8.63 -38.26
CA LYS A 69 14.71 8.80 -39.10
C LYS A 69 15.10 7.54 -39.88
N GLY A 70 14.37 6.43 -39.73
CA GLY A 70 14.69 5.16 -40.39
C GLY A 70 15.91 4.43 -39.82
N MET A 71 16.72 5.06 -38.98
CA MET A 71 17.78 4.40 -38.23
C MET A 71 17.23 3.87 -36.91
N ALA A 72 17.41 2.56 -36.71
CA ALA A 72 17.22 1.87 -35.45
C ALA A 72 18.58 1.68 -34.77
N ASN A 73 18.60 1.65 -33.43
CA ASN A 73 19.76 1.13 -32.71
C ASN A 73 20.10 -0.28 -33.23
N LYS A 74 21.39 -0.63 -33.24
CA LYS A 74 21.86 -1.96 -33.68
C LYS A 74 21.11 -3.05 -32.90
N ILE A 75 20.29 -3.84 -33.60
CA ILE A 75 19.52 -4.94 -33.01
C ILE A 75 20.51 -6.03 -32.60
N LYS A 76 20.48 -6.43 -31.33
CA LYS A 76 21.39 -7.46 -30.77
C LYS A 76 20.83 -8.88 -30.87
N ILE A 77 19.59 -9.02 -31.30
CA ILE A 77 18.89 -10.30 -31.46
C ILE A 77 19.26 -10.94 -32.79
N ASN A 78 19.57 -12.24 -32.78
CA ASN A 78 19.76 -13.01 -34.00
C ASN A 78 18.40 -13.37 -34.62
N VAL A 79 18.02 -12.69 -35.70
CA VAL A 79 16.81 -12.95 -36.47
C VAL A 79 17.14 -13.07 -37.94
N ASP A 80 16.33 -13.82 -38.70
CA ASP A 80 16.59 -14.08 -40.12
C ASP A 80 16.50 -12.82 -40.98
N VAL A 81 15.62 -11.89 -40.62
CA VAL A 81 15.40 -10.67 -41.39
C VAL A 81 15.19 -9.49 -40.46
N VAL A 82 15.97 -8.42 -40.69
CA VAL A 82 15.74 -7.10 -40.11
C VAL A 82 15.36 -6.14 -41.23
N LYS A 83 14.25 -5.42 -41.06
CA LYS A 83 13.85 -4.35 -41.98
C LYS A 83 13.63 -3.05 -41.20
N ASN A 84 14.10 -1.94 -41.75
CA ASN A 84 13.95 -0.62 -41.16
C ASN A 84 13.02 0.24 -42.01
N TYR A 85 12.12 0.95 -41.34
CA TYR A 85 11.10 1.78 -41.96
C TYR A 85 11.07 3.16 -41.31
N ILE A 86 10.71 4.16 -42.12
CA ILE A 86 10.46 5.51 -41.66
C ILE A 86 8.98 5.64 -41.29
N ASP A 87 8.69 6.05 -40.06
CA ASP A 87 7.36 6.45 -39.63
C ASP A 87 7.43 7.86 -39.01
N LYS A 88 7.01 8.86 -39.80
CA LYS A 88 7.05 10.29 -39.39
C LYS A 88 6.15 10.58 -38.18
N ARG A 89 5.15 9.73 -37.90
CA ARG A 89 4.20 9.89 -36.79
C ARG A 89 4.70 9.28 -35.48
N ALA A 90 5.72 8.43 -35.54
CA ALA A 90 6.21 7.71 -34.37
C ALA A 90 6.88 8.66 -33.37
N ASN A 91 6.34 8.74 -32.14
CA ASN A 91 6.95 9.54 -31.08
C ASN A 91 8.24 8.91 -30.53
N LYS A 92 8.32 7.59 -30.58
CA LYS A 92 9.49 6.78 -30.21
C LYS A 92 9.65 5.65 -31.23
N PRO A 93 10.87 5.10 -31.41
CA PRO A 93 11.04 3.88 -32.18
C PRO A 93 10.15 2.77 -31.62
N TYR A 94 9.62 1.93 -32.50
CA TYR A 94 8.93 0.70 -32.12
C TYR A 94 9.29 -0.44 -33.05
N TYR A 95 9.11 -1.65 -32.54
CA TYR A 95 9.55 -2.89 -33.15
C TYR A 95 8.36 -3.81 -33.31
N ILE A 96 8.22 -4.42 -34.48
CA ILE A 96 7.26 -5.48 -34.72
C ILE A 96 8.05 -6.77 -34.94
N TRP A 97 7.98 -7.66 -33.95
CA TRP A 97 8.49 -9.02 -34.05
C TRP A 97 7.44 -9.90 -34.75
N ARG A 98 7.86 -10.69 -35.75
CA ARG A 98 6.96 -11.56 -36.52
C ARG A 98 7.55 -12.95 -36.74
N LEU A 99 6.69 -13.95 -36.62
CA LEU A 99 6.94 -15.33 -37.04
C LEU A 99 5.81 -15.77 -37.97
N ALA A 100 6.15 -16.04 -39.24
CA ALA A 100 5.18 -16.44 -40.26
C ALA A 100 5.09 -17.96 -40.34
N SER A 101 4.13 -18.54 -39.61
CA SER A 101 3.78 -19.97 -39.70
C SER A 101 2.38 -20.17 -39.14
N THR A 102 1.48 -20.69 -39.99
CA THR A 102 0.10 -20.99 -39.60
C THR A 102 0.05 -22.02 -38.49
N ASP A 103 0.88 -23.06 -38.55
CA ASP A 103 0.87 -24.15 -37.59
C ASP A 103 1.43 -23.73 -36.24
N LEU A 104 2.54 -22.97 -36.24
CA LEU A 104 3.08 -22.42 -35.00
C LEU A 104 2.16 -21.36 -34.39
N SER A 105 1.47 -20.56 -35.20
CA SER A 105 0.45 -19.61 -34.71
C SER A 105 -0.72 -20.33 -34.04
N LYS A 106 -1.25 -21.41 -34.65
CA LYS A 106 -2.28 -22.26 -34.01
C LYS A 106 -1.79 -22.85 -32.68
N ARG A 107 -0.58 -23.41 -32.64
CA ARG A 107 0.03 -23.97 -31.42
C ARG A 107 0.23 -22.90 -30.35
N TRP A 108 0.71 -21.72 -30.71
CA TRP A 108 0.85 -20.59 -29.80
C TRP A 108 -0.48 -20.21 -29.16
N LYS A 109 -1.57 -20.13 -29.93
CA LYS A 109 -2.91 -19.85 -29.39
C LYS A 109 -3.39 -20.93 -28.42
N LEU A 110 -3.08 -22.21 -28.66
CA LEU A 110 -3.38 -23.29 -27.72
C LEU A 110 -2.57 -23.14 -26.42
N ILE A 111 -1.29 -22.79 -26.52
CA ILE A 111 -0.42 -22.52 -25.37
C ILE A 111 -0.95 -21.34 -24.56
N VAL A 112 -1.33 -20.23 -25.23
CA VAL A 112 -1.96 -19.07 -24.58
C VAL A 112 -3.22 -19.52 -23.82
N LYS A 113 -4.12 -20.28 -24.44
CA LYS A 113 -5.33 -20.79 -23.77
C LYS A 113 -5.00 -21.61 -22.53
N LYS A 114 -4.02 -22.52 -22.63
CA LYS A 114 -3.54 -23.33 -21.50
C LYS A 114 -3.00 -22.47 -20.37
N ILE A 115 -2.07 -21.55 -20.66
CA ILE A 115 -1.44 -20.69 -19.66
C ILE A 115 -2.47 -19.75 -19.00
N LYS A 116 -3.47 -19.27 -19.74
CA LYS A 116 -4.59 -18.48 -19.17
C LYS A 116 -5.42 -19.27 -18.14
N SER A 117 -5.42 -20.59 -18.19
CA SER A 117 -6.13 -21.44 -17.22
C SER A 117 -5.36 -21.68 -15.92
N GLU A 118 -4.03 -21.49 -15.93
CA GLU A 118 -3.12 -21.72 -14.80
C GLU A 118 -3.12 -20.51 -13.85
N LYS A 119 -3.88 -20.57 -12.75
CA LYS A 119 -4.01 -19.46 -11.76
C LYS A 119 -2.66 -19.08 -11.14
N GLU A 120 -1.78 -20.05 -10.95
CA GLU A 120 -0.43 -19.87 -10.42
C GLU A 120 0.47 -19.02 -11.35
N ARG A 121 0.06 -18.76 -12.60
CA ARG A 121 0.76 -17.92 -13.57
C ARG A 121 0.23 -16.50 -13.65
N TYR A 122 -0.82 -16.15 -12.89
CA TYR A 122 -1.51 -14.86 -13.05
C TYR A 122 -0.59 -13.67 -12.74
N VAL A 123 0.34 -13.82 -11.78
CA VAL A 123 1.35 -12.79 -11.48
C VAL A 123 2.26 -12.54 -12.69
N GLU A 124 2.79 -13.60 -13.31
CA GLU A 124 3.65 -13.50 -14.50
C GLU A 124 2.90 -12.97 -15.72
N ILE A 125 1.65 -13.38 -15.91
CA ILE A 125 0.81 -12.87 -17.00
C ILE A 125 0.55 -11.37 -16.80
N LEU A 126 0.22 -10.94 -15.57
CA LEU A 126 0.00 -9.52 -15.29
C LEU A 126 1.26 -8.68 -15.47
N LYS A 127 2.44 -9.21 -15.13
CA LYS A 127 3.73 -8.56 -15.45
C LYS A 127 3.86 -8.29 -16.94
N GLY A 128 3.54 -9.29 -17.77
CA GLY A 128 3.54 -9.13 -19.23
C GLY A 128 2.55 -8.07 -19.69
N ILE A 129 1.29 -8.15 -19.22
CA ILE A 129 0.24 -7.19 -19.58
C ILE A 129 0.64 -5.75 -19.20
N PHE A 130 1.14 -5.54 -17.98
CA PHE A 130 1.59 -4.23 -17.53
C PHE A 130 2.88 -3.79 -18.24
N GLY A 131 3.76 -4.73 -18.60
CA GLY A 131 4.95 -4.49 -19.42
C GLY A 131 4.62 -3.90 -20.79
N GLY A 132 3.59 -4.41 -21.47
CA GLY A 132 3.06 -3.84 -22.72
C GLY A 132 2.24 -2.56 -22.47
N GLU A 133 1.02 -2.72 -21.94
CA GLU A 133 -0.01 -1.67 -21.89
C GLU A 133 -0.09 -0.90 -20.55
N GLY A 134 0.76 -1.24 -19.59
CA GLY A 134 0.82 -0.57 -18.29
C GLY A 134 1.39 0.85 -18.38
N ASN A 135 0.87 1.77 -17.57
CA ASN A 135 1.38 3.12 -17.44
C ASN A 135 1.27 3.62 -15.99
N ILE A 136 2.16 4.51 -15.61
CA ILE A 136 2.22 5.09 -14.28
C ILE A 136 1.97 6.59 -14.43
N LYS A 137 0.88 7.07 -13.84
CA LYS A 137 0.52 8.48 -13.83
C LYS A 137 0.74 9.07 -12.45
N THR A 138 1.58 10.08 -12.40
CA THR A 138 1.76 10.99 -11.26
C THR A 138 1.22 12.36 -11.66
N GLY A 139 0.16 12.81 -11.01
CA GLY A 139 -0.49 14.10 -11.27
C GLY A 139 -0.36 15.09 -10.11
N ALA A 140 -0.90 16.29 -10.32
CA ALA A 140 -1.08 17.28 -9.26
C ALA A 140 -1.87 16.71 -8.07
N HIS A 141 -1.64 17.25 -6.87
CA HIS A 141 -2.30 16.84 -5.62
C HIS A 141 -2.08 15.37 -5.18
N ASN A 142 -0.88 14.81 -5.39
CA ASN A 142 -0.53 13.44 -5.01
C ASN A 142 -1.37 12.35 -5.69
N CYS A 143 -1.95 12.63 -6.86
CA CYS A 143 -2.66 11.62 -7.64
C CYS A 143 -1.65 10.61 -8.21
N ARG A 144 -1.68 9.37 -7.69
CA ARG A 144 -0.78 8.28 -8.09
C ARG A 144 -1.62 7.12 -8.59
N ILE A 145 -1.53 6.86 -9.89
CA ILE A 145 -2.39 5.88 -10.58
C ILE A 145 -1.51 4.93 -11.40
N LEU A 146 -1.79 3.64 -11.26
CA LEU A 146 -1.37 2.60 -12.18
C LEU A 146 -2.51 2.39 -13.18
N ARG A 147 -2.20 2.37 -14.47
CA ARG A 147 -3.19 2.21 -15.55
C ARG A 147 -2.79 1.04 -16.44
N ILE A 148 -3.76 0.25 -16.90
CA ILE A 148 -3.57 -0.72 -17.99
C ILE A 148 -4.50 -0.29 -19.13
N ALA A 149 -3.93 0.12 -20.26
CA ALA A 149 -4.68 0.66 -21.40
C ALA A 149 -5.20 -0.48 -22.30
N GLN A 150 -6.19 -1.23 -21.80
CA GLN A 150 -6.77 -2.36 -22.52
C GLN A 150 -8.29 -2.24 -22.64
N LEU A 151 -8.85 -2.79 -23.72
CA LEU A 151 -10.30 -3.01 -23.82
C LEU A 151 -10.78 -3.84 -22.62
N GLN A 152 -12.06 -3.67 -22.28
CA GLN A 152 -12.62 -4.42 -21.16
C GLN A 152 -12.58 -5.90 -21.49
N ASP A 153 -11.85 -6.66 -20.69
CA ASP A 153 -11.56 -8.07 -20.87
C ASP A 153 -11.72 -8.79 -19.53
N LEU A 154 -12.64 -9.77 -19.49
CA LEU A 154 -12.98 -10.54 -18.29
C LEU A 154 -11.78 -11.31 -17.72
N PHE A 155 -10.82 -11.69 -18.56
CA PHE A 155 -9.63 -12.39 -18.11
C PHE A 155 -8.67 -11.45 -17.37
N VAL A 156 -8.51 -10.21 -17.83
CA VAL A 156 -7.75 -9.19 -17.09
C VAL A 156 -8.38 -8.94 -15.72
N GLU A 157 -9.70 -8.75 -15.69
CA GLU A 157 -10.47 -8.57 -14.45
C GLU A 157 -10.31 -9.76 -13.48
N LYS A 158 -10.37 -11.00 -14.02
CA LYS A 158 -10.12 -12.22 -13.23
C LYS A 158 -8.74 -12.23 -12.59
N ILE A 159 -7.69 -11.80 -13.30
CA ILE A 159 -6.33 -11.69 -12.76
C ILE A 159 -6.26 -10.62 -11.67
N LEU A 160 -6.83 -9.44 -11.92
CA LEU A 160 -6.82 -8.34 -10.95
C LEU A 160 -7.53 -8.73 -9.65
N ASN A 161 -8.70 -9.37 -9.76
CA ASN A 161 -9.45 -9.90 -8.61
C ASN A 161 -8.69 -10.99 -7.85
N TYR A 162 -8.02 -11.91 -8.56
CA TYR A 162 -7.20 -12.94 -7.92
C TYR A 162 -6.07 -12.36 -7.06
N LEU A 163 -5.50 -11.23 -7.48
CA LEU A 163 -4.45 -10.51 -6.73
C LEU A 163 -5.01 -9.52 -5.70
N ASN A 164 -6.32 -9.49 -5.49
CA ASN A 164 -7.01 -8.53 -4.62
C ASN A 164 -6.67 -7.07 -4.95
N LEU A 165 -6.50 -6.77 -6.24
CA LEU A 165 -6.28 -5.40 -6.71
C LEU A 165 -7.64 -4.69 -6.85
N GLU A 166 -7.79 -3.54 -6.19
CA GLU A 166 -8.95 -2.69 -6.37
C GLU A 166 -8.79 -1.86 -7.66
N TYR A 167 -9.76 -1.93 -8.57
CA TYR A 167 -9.69 -1.21 -9.84
C TYR A 167 -11.05 -0.63 -10.26
N SER A 168 -10.99 0.34 -11.16
CA SER A 168 -12.15 0.86 -11.89
C SER A 168 -11.87 0.82 -13.39
N TYR A 169 -12.83 0.37 -14.19
CA TYR A 169 -12.72 0.44 -15.64
C TYR A 169 -13.28 1.76 -16.16
N LYS A 170 -12.47 2.55 -16.87
CA LYS A 170 -12.90 3.80 -17.51
C LYS A 170 -13.12 3.57 -19.01
N LYS A 171 -14.38 3.44 -19.42
CA LYS A 171 -14.78 3.17 -20.82
C LYS A 171 -14.28 4.25 -21.80
N SER A 172 -14.35 5.52 -21.42
CA SER A 172 -13.86 6.65 -22.26
C SER A 172 -12.38 6.53 -22.63
N ASN A 173 -11.59 6.02 -21.69
CA ASN A 173 -10.14 5.86 -21.83
C ASN A 173 -9.73 4.42 -22.16
N ARG A 174 -10.68 3.50 -22.28
CA ARG A 174 -10.47 2.05 -22.47
C ARG A 174 -9.34 1.54 -21.57
N SER A 175 -9.52 1.69 -20.26
CA SER A 175 -8.45 1.35 -19.34
C SER A 175 -8.90 1.03 -17.94
N TYR A 176 -8.20 0.09 -17.33
CA TYR A 176 -8.23 -0.19 -15.90
C TYR A 176 -7.42 0.88 -15.16
N VAL A 177 -8.04 1.49 -14.16
CA VAL A 177 -7.46 2.48 -13.27
C VAL A 177 -7.33 1.86 -11.89
N ILE A 178 -6.09 1.69 -11.45
CA ILE A 178 -5.70 1.07 -10.19
C ILE A 178 -5.05 2.16 -9.33
N SER A 179 -5.70 2.49 -8.21
CA SER A 179 -5.29 3.60 -7.34
C SER A 179 -5.23 3.16 -5.87
N GLY A 180 -4.66 3.98 -4.99
CA GLY A 180 -4.53 3.66 -3.57
C GLY A 180 -3.29 2.83 -3.24
N LYS A 181 -2.63 3.12 -2.12
CA LYS A 181 -1.32 2.56 -1.78
C LYS A 181 -1.33 1.03 -1.66
N TRP A 182 -2.41 0.42 -1.16
CA TRP A 182 -2.55 -1.04 -1.07
C TRP A 182 -2.24 -1.73 -2.40
N ASN A 183 -2.78 -1.22 -3.51
CA ASN A 183 -2.50 -1.75 -4.84
C ASN A 183 -1.02 -1.57 -5.23
N TRP A 184 -0.42 -0.43 -4.85
CA TRP A 184 1.00 -0.20 -5.07
C TRP A 184 1.87 -1.16 -4.24
N ASP A 185 1.46 -1.50 -3.02
CA ASP A 185 2.15 -2.47 -2.16
C ASP A 185 2.11 -3.87 -2.82
N ILE A 186 0.94 -4.30 -3.34
CA ILE A 186 0.82 -5.55 -4.12
C ILE A 186 1.73 -5.52 -5.35
N PHE A 187 1.77 -4.40 -6.09
CA PHE A 187 2.64 -4.24 -7.26
C PHE A 187 4.11 -4.34 -6.88
N ALA A 188 4.52 -3.77 -5.75
CA ALA A 188 5.89 -3.81 -5.25
C ALA A 188 6.28 -5.21 -4.80
N GLU A 189 5.44 -5.88 -3.99
CA GLU A 189 5.64 -7.24 -3.51
C GLU A 189 5.81 -8.22 -4.67
N ASN A 190 4.93 -8.12 -5.66
CA ASN A 190 4.94 -9.01 -6.82
C ASN A 190 5.89 -8.55 -7.93
N LYS A 191 6.51 -7.35 -7.81
CA LYS A 191 7.37 -6.75 -8.84
C LYS A 191 6.69 -6.62 -10.21
N LEU A 192 5.44 -6.17 -10.22
CA LEU A 192 4.60 -6.13 -11.43
C LEU A 192 5.07 -5.11 -12.47
N ALA A 193 5.74 -4.03 -12.04
CA ALA A 193 6.26 -2.98 -12.91
C ALA A 193 7.71 -3.21 -13.38
N ASP A 194 8.38 -4.27 -12.89
CA ASP A 194 9.83 -4.44 -13.06
C ASP A 194 10.24 -4.90 -14.46
N LEU A 195 9.27 -5.35 -15.28
CA LEU A 195 9.54 -5.93 -16.59
C LEU A 195 10.07 -4.90 -17.60
N HIS A 196 9.53 -3.67 -17.60
CA HIS A 196 9.95 -2.62 -18.52
C HIS A 196 10.83 -1.60 -17.78
N PRO A 197 12.07 -1.31 -18.22
CA PRO A 197 13.05 -0.52 -17.46
C PRO A 197 12.56 0.89 -17.11
N VAL A 198 11.92 1.59 -18.04
CA VAL A 198 11.34 2.93 -17.82
C VAL A 198 10.21 2.88 -16.78
N LYS A 199 9.28 1.91 -16.90
CA LYS A 199 8.17 1.74 -15.97
C LYS A 199 8.67 1.35 -14.58
N ARG A 200 9.66 0.46 -14.50
CA ARG A 200 10.33 0.05 -13.26
C ARG A 200 10.88 1.26 -12.50
N LYS A 201 11.69 2.09 -13.18
CA LYS A 201 12.30 3.27 -12.57
C LYS A 201 11.22 4.21 -12.00
N LEU A 202 10.25 4.57 -12.83
CA LEU A 202 9.16 5.48 -12.44
C LEU A 202 8.30 4.90 -11.32
N PHE A 203 8.05 3.58 -11.32
CA PHE A 203 7.29 2.90 -10.27
C PHE A 203 7.99 3.04 -8.92
N TRP A 204 9.26 2.67 -8.84
CA TRP A 204 10.00 2.68 -7.58
C TRP A 204 10.26 4.10 -7.06
N GLU A 205 10.53 5.07 -7.93
CA GLU A 205 10.60 6.49 -7.56
C GLU A 205 9.26 6.96 -6.95
N THR A 206 8.15 6.66 -7.60
CA THR A 206 6.82 7.04 -7.12
C THR A 206 6.45 6.31 -5.83
N TYR A 207 6.75 5.01 -5.75
CA TYR A 207 6.47 4.17 -4.60
C TYR A 207 7.27 4.60 -3.36
N ASN A 208 8.55 4.89 -3.51
CA ASN A 208 9.39 5.34 -2.41
C ASN A 208 9.04 6.76 -1.94
N SER A 209 8.38 7.56 -2.78
CA SER A 209 7.87 8.89 -2.41
C SER A 209 6.61 8.85 -1.51
N TYR A 210 6.06 7.68 -1.16
CA TYR A 210 4.96 7.58 -0.20
C TYR A 210 5.47 7.95 1.22
N LYS A 211 5.22 9.19 1.65
CA LYS A 211 5.61 9.69 2.99
C LYS A 211 4.87 9.02 4.15
N GLN A 212 3.72 8.37 3.89
CA GLN A 212 2.83 7.85 4.93
C GLN A 212 2.21 6.50 4.51
N THR A 213 2.08 5.59 5.48
CA THR A 213 1.42 4.29 5.32
C THR A 213 -0.08 4.50 5.15
N HIS A 214 -0.65 4.55 3.95
CA HIS A 214 -2.11 4.69 3.80
C HIS A 214 -2.81 3.44 4.34
N TYR A 215 -3.58 3.64 5.41
CA TYR A 215 -4.38 2.59 5.99
C TYR A 215 -5.69 2.42 5.21
N LYS A 216 -6.30 1.24 5.26
CA LYS A 216 -7.68 1.03 4.79
C LYS A 216 -8.63 2.06 5.41
N SER A 217 -9.78 2.32 4.77
CA SER A 217 -10.80 3.20 5.31
C SER A 217 -11.12 2.83 6.76
N ASN A 218 -11.26 3.84 7.63
CA ASN A 218 -11.48 3.71 9.07
C ASN A 218 -10.44 2.94 9.90
N PHE A 219 -9.42 2.30 9.32
CA PHE A 219 -8.42 1.55 10.09
C PHE A 219 -7.77 2.41 11.17
N LEU A 220 -7.35 3.63 10.84
CA LEU A 220 -6.70 4.52 11.80
C LEU A 220 -7.68 4.96 12.89
N LYS A 221 -8.94 5.21 12.54
CA LYS A 221 -10.01 5.57 13.48
C LYS A 221 -10.23 4.41 14.45
N ASN A 222 -10.49 3.21 13.94
CA ASN A 222 -10.75 2.01 14.74
C ASN A 222 -9.55 1.65 15.62
N SER A 223 -8.35 1.59 15.03
CA SER A 223 -7.13 1.25 15.76
C SER A 223 -6.83 2.23 16.89
N ILE A 224 -7.02 3.54 16.67
CA ILE A 224 -6.86 4.53 17.74
C ILE A 224 -7.91 4.30 18.82
N TYR A 225 -9.17 4.09 18.45
CA TYR A 225 -10.23 3.87 19.43
C TYR A 225 -9.97 2.64 20.31
N ASP A 226 -9.53 1.54 19.72
CA ASP A 226 -9.16 0.31 20.43
C ASP A 226 -7.90 0.53 21.28
N LEU A 227 -6.92 1.26 20.77
CA LEU A 227 -5.72 1.57 21.54
C LEU A 227 -6.02 2.40 22.80
N LEU A 228 -7.01 3.28 22.74
CA LEU A 228 -7.41 4.15 23.85
C LEU A 228 -8.14 3.41 24.99
N TRP A 229 -8.14 2.06 24.97
CA TRP A 229 -8.34 1.26 26.18
C TRP A 229 -7.30 1.57 27.28
N GLN A 230 -6.16 2.16 26.92
CA GLN A 230 -5.17 2.71 27.85
C GLN A 230 -4.87 4.19 27.52
N PRO A 231 -4.44 4.98 28.52
CA PRO A 231 -4.15 6.39 28.31
C PRO A 231 -2.89 6.59 27.46
N HIS A 232 -3.04 7.28 26.32
CA HIS A 232 -1.92 7.57 25.41
C HIS A 232 -1.87 9.03 24.96
N THR A 233 -0.66 9.53 24.72
CA THR A 233 -0.47 10.90 24.18
C THR A 233 -0.54 10.93 22.66
N THR A 234 -0.94 12.08 22.10
CA THR A 234 -0.91 12.33 20.64
C THR A 234 0.48 12.06 20.05
N LYS A 235 1.56 12.45 20.77
CA LYS A 235 2.95 12.26 20.32
C LYS A 235 3.30 10.78 20.19
N TRP A 236 2.87 9.95 21.14
CA TRP A 236 3.14 8.51 21.10
C TRP A 236 2.34 7.82 19.99
N MET A 237 1.04 8.10 19.89
CA MET A 237 0.17 7.55 18.84
C MET A 237 0.66 7.95 17.43
N SER A 238 1.11 9.19 17.26
CA SER A 238 1.69 9.71 16.01
C SER A 238 2.90 8.88 15.56
N LYS A 239 3.80 8.52 16.49
CA LYS A 239 4.93 7.62 16.19
C LYS A 239 4.46 6.21 15.87
N LYS A 240 3.56 5.63 16.68
CA LYS A 240 3.06 4.25 16.50
C LYS A 240 2.41 4.03 15.13
N TYR A 241 1.62 4.99 14.67
CA TYR A 241 0.91 4.89 13.39
C TYR A 241 1.62 5.60 12.23
N ASN A 242 2.87 6.05 12.41
CA ASN A 242 3.62 6.82 11.42
C ASN A 242 2.75 7.92 10.74
N ARG A 243 2.16 8.78 11.59
CA ARG A 243 1.22 9.83 11.20
C ARG A 243 1.55 11.16 11.85
N SER A 244 1.14 12.26 11.21
CA SER A 244 1.27 13.58 11.80
C SER A 244 0.48 13.69 13.10
N LYS A 245 0.99 14.48 14.06
CA LYS A 245 0.29 14.75 15.32
C LYS A 245 -1.09 15.38 15.06
N ASP A 246 -1.19 16.23 14.04
CA ASP A 246 -2.44 16.91 13.68
C ASP A 246 -3.52 15.92 13.27
N ARG A 247 -3.17 14.92 12.45
CA ARG A 247 -4.13 13.89 12.02
C ARG A 247 -4.61 13.04 13.19
N ILE A 248 -3.71 12.67 14.11
CA ILE A 248 -4.09 11.94 15.33
C ILE A 248 -4.99 12.83 16.22
N SER A 249 -4.65 14.11 16.36
CA SER A 249 -5.41 15.08 17.15
C SER A 249 -6.82 15.29 16.58
N GLU A 250 -6.96 15.38 15.26
CA GLU A 250 -8.23 15.50 14.55
C GLU A 250 -9.15 14.30 14.86
N ILE A 251 -8.62 13.07 14.77
CA ILE A 251 -9.36 11.84 15.08
C ILE A 251 -9.79 11.81 16.55
N CYS A 252 -8.87 12.12 17.47
CA CYS A 252 -9.19 12.15 18.91
C CYS A 252 -10.21 13.25 19.25
N SER A 253 -10.13 14.40 18.58
CA SER A 253 -11.08 15.50 18.74
C SER A 253 -12.46 15.12 18.20
N GLN A 254 -12.52 14.37 17.08
CA GLN A 254 -13.76 13.78 16.60
C GLN A 254 -14.36 12.83 17.65
N PHE A 255 -13.57 11.90 18.20
CA PHE A 255 -14.06 11.00 19.26
C PHE A 255 -14.52 11.73 20.51
N LYS A 256 -13.86 12.84 20.89
CA LYS A 256 -14.26 13.67 22.02
C LYS A 256 -15.62 14.34 21.77
N ARG A 257 -15.86 14.86 20.56
CA ARG A 257 -17.18 15.40 20.15
C ARG A 257 -18.26 14.31 20.17
N GLU A 258 -17.92 13.09 19.75
CA GLU A 258 -18.78 11.90 19.84
C GLU A 258 -18.94 11.37 21.28
N LYS A 259 -18.38 12.04 22.30
CA LYS A 259 -18.37 11.62 23.72
C LYS A 259 -17.78 10.22 23.98
N LYS A 260 -16.97 9.70 23.05
CA LYS A 260 -16.35 8.36 23.14
C LYS A 260 -15.03 8.36 23.91
N VAL A 261 -14.31 9.48 23.92
CA VAL A 261 -13.02 9.63 24.60
C VAL A 261 -12.96 10.94 25.35
N SER A 262 -12.09 11.00 26.36
CA SER A 262 -11.74 12.20 27.11
C SER A 262 -10.26 12.54 26.94
N ASN A 263 -9.94 13.82 27.20
CA ASN A 263 -8.57 14.30 27.23
C ASN A 263 -8.24 14.76 28.66
N TYR A 264 -7.21 14.18 29.24
CA TYR A 264 -6.73 14.49 30.59
C TYR A 264 -5.33 15.05 30.53
N ARG A 265 -5.10 16.18 31.19
CA ARG A 265 -3.78 16.79 31.30
C ARG A 265 -3.11 16.37 32.60
N VAL A 266 -1.96 15.72 32.48
CA VAL A 266 -1.08 15.35 33.59
C VAL A 266 0.25 16.08 33.37
N TYR A 267 0.52 17.10 34.20
CA TYR A 267 1.60 18.07 34.00
C TYR A 267 1.52 18.78 32.64
N SER A 268 2.57 18.66 31.81
CA SER A 268 2.66 19.23 30.47
C SER A 268 2.10 18.29 29.38
N ASN A 269 1.70 17.07 29.73
CA ASN A 269 1.27 16.06 28.76
C ASN A 269 -0.25 15.89 28.77
N SER A 270 -0.83 15.80 27.57
CA SER A 270 -2.24 15.48 27.37
C SER A 270 -2.40 14.02 26.93
N TYR A 271 -3.19 13.28 27.70
CA TYR A 271 -3.52 11.87 27.48
C TYR A 271 -4.96 11.74 27.01
N TRP A 272 -5.18 10.86 26.04
CA TRP A 272 -6.50 10.46 25.57
C TRP A 272 -6.84 9.10 26.18
N ILE A 273 -8.11 8.87 26.53
CA ILE A 273 -8.63 7.60 27.04
C ILE A 273 -10.12 7.48 26.69
N ARG A 274 -10.65 6.26 26.53
CA ARG A 274 -12.09 6.06 26.29
C ARG A 274 -12.93 6.41 27.53
N ASN A 275 -14.16 6.85 27.29
CA ASN A 275 -15.12 7.25 28.35
C ASN A 275 -15.93 6.09 28.92
N ASP A 276 -16.03 4.98 28.19
CA ASP A 276 -16.74 3.77 28.61
C ASP A 276 -15.98 2.96 29.66
N GLN A 277 -14.83 3.46 30.09
CA GLN A 277 -14.05 2.88 31.16
C GLN A 277 -14.45 3.50 32.48
N ASN A 278 -14.81 2.67 33.46
CA ASN A 278 -15.06 3.12 34.83
C ASN A 278 -13.72 3.44 35.53
N LYS A 279 -12.95 4.39 34.97
CA LYS A 279 -11.57 4.68 35.37
C LYS A 279 -11.36 6.16 35.66
N ILE A 280 -10.51 6.46 36.63
CA ILE A 280 -10.07 7.82 36.96
C ILE A 280 -8.55 7.88 36.83
N ILE A 281 -8.05 8.86 36.07
CA ILE A 281 -6.60 9.08 35.91
C ILE A 281 -6.12 10.10 36.94
N VAL A 282 -5.08 9.76 37.68
CA VAL A 282 -4.39 10.67 38.62
C VAL A 282 -2.88 10.66 38.37
N SER A 283 -2.20 11.75 38.74
CA SER A 283 -0.73 11.78 38.74
C SER A 283 -0.16 10.99 39.91
N LYS A 284 1.11 10.56 39.81
CA LYS A 284 1.84 9.98 40.95
C LYS A 284 1.75 10.79 42.23
N VAL A 285 1.84 12.12 42.15
CA VAL A 285 1.71 13.01 43.32
C VAL A 285 0.32 12.89 43.96
N LYS A 286 -0.74 12.82 43.15
CA LYS A 286 -2.11 12.68 43.63
C LYS A 286 -2.38 11.28 44.20
N SER A 287 -1.79 10.22 43.64
CA SER A 287 -1.85 8.86 44.21
C SER A 287 -1.36 8.85 45.66
N ARG A 288 -0.20 9.49 45.92
CA ARG A 288 0.34 9.59 47.27
C ARG A 288 -0.60 10.30 48.24
N TYR A 289 -1.34 11.32 47.78
CA TYR A 289 -2.35 11.99 48.63
C TYR A 289 -3.49 11.03 48.98
N LEU A 290 -3.95 10.20 48.03
CA LEU A 290 -4.98 9.19 48.28
C LEU A 290 -4.48 8.10 49.24
N GLU A 291 -3.25 7.63 49.08
CA GLU A 291 -2.60 6.68 50.00
C GLU A 291 -2.49 7.25 51.41
N PHE A 292 -2.07 8.51 51.55
CA PHE A 292 -1.97 9.17 52.87
C PHE A 292 -3.33 9.33 53.56
N LEU A 293 -4.40 9.53 52.78
CA LEU A 293 -5.77 9.67 53.26
C LEU A 293 -6.49 8.33 53.49
N ASN A 294 -5.93 7.19 53.06
CA ASN A 294 -6.48 5.87 53.36
C ASN A 294 -6.51 5.58 54.87
N ASN A 295 -5.57 6.15 55.62
CA ASN A 295 -5.36 5.76 57.01
C ASN A 295 -6.33 6.49 57.96
N GLU A 296 -6.52 7.81 57.78
CA GLU A 296 -7.35 8.62 58.69
C GLU A 296 -7.79 9.95 58.05
N LYS A 297 -8.80 10.60 58.63
CA LYS A 297 -9.21 11.96 58.26
C LYS A 297 -8.16 12.99 58.68
N LYS A 298 -7.68 13.84 57.77
CA LYS A 298 -6.61 14.83 58.05
C LYS A 298 -7.01 16.25 57.67
N ARG A 299 -6.59 17.25 58.46
CA ARG A 299 -6.70 18.68 58.09
C ARG A 299 -5.66 19.04 57.02
N THR A 300 -5.95 20.04 56.18
CA THR A 300 -5.05 20.46 55.10
C THR A 300 -3.63 20.75 55.56
N TYR A 301 -3.44 21.41 56.72
CA TYR A 301 -2.10 21.74 57.22
C TYR A 301 -1.27 20.50 57.57
N GLN A 302 -1.90 19.40 58.02
CA GLN A 302 -1.22 18.15 58.34
C GLN A 302 -0.72 17.47 57.06
N ILE A 303 -1.55 17.49 56.01
CA ILE A 303 -1.21 16.97 54.69
C ILE A 303 -0.08 17.82 54.08
N ALA A 304 -0.19 19.15 54.17
CA ALA A 304 0.82 20.09 53.69
C ALA A 304 2.18 19.84 54.35
N LYS A 305 2.20 19.68 55.69
CA LYS A 305 3.41 19.33 56.45
C LYS A 305 4.01 17.99 56.02
N PHE A 306 3.19 16.94 55.87
CA PHE A 306 3.67 15.62 55.45
C PHE A 306 4.31 15.63 54.06
N PHE A 307 3.72 16.34 53.10
CA PHE A 307 4.24 16.43 51.73
C PHE A 307 5.29 17.53 51.53
N ASN A 308 5.66 18.25 52.59
CA ASN A 308 6.55 19.41 52.55
C ASN A 308 6.15 20.44 51.47
N VAL A 309 4.88 20.84 51.49
CA VAL A 309 4.32 21.88 50.59
C VAL A 309 3.52 22.89 51.40
N ASP A 310 3.27 24.06 50.81
CA ASP A 310 2.41 25.05 51.42
C ASP A 310 0.93 24.59 51.47
N ASN A 311 0.18 25.18 52.40
CA ASN A 311 -1.23 24.84 52.65
C ASN A 311 -2.11 25.06 51.41
N LYS A 312 -1.86 26.12 50.64
CA LYS A 312 -2.62 26.47 49.43
C LYS A 312 -2.39 25.47 48.31
N SER A 313 -1.16 25.01 48.10
CA SER A 313 -0.82 23.94 47.15
C SER A 313 -1.45 22.61 47.52
N SER A 314 -1.41 22.23 48.78
CA SER A 314 -2.07 21.01 49.27
C SER A 314 -3.58 21.09 49.09
N TYR A 315 -4.20 22.21 49.49
CA TYR A 315 -5.63 22.48 49.32
C TYR A 315 -6.06 22.37 47.86
N ARG A 316 -5.33 22.99 46.93
CA ARG A 316 -5.63 22.93 45.50
C ARG A 316 -5.64 21.49 44.98
N ARG A 317 -4.64 20.68 45.35
CA ARG A 317 -4.56 19.26 44.94
C ARG A 317 -5.73 18.44 45.51
N LEU A 318 -6.14 18.71 46.74
CA LEU A 318 -7.29 18.06 47.37
C LEU A 318 -8.60 18.46 46.70
N ARG A 319 -8.79 19.73 46.35
CA ARG A 319 -9.94 20.20 45.57
C ARG A 319 -9.99 19.57 44.18
N GLU A 320 -8.85 19.33 43.54
CA GLU A 320 -8.80 18.60 42.28
C GLU A 320 -9.21 17.13 42.44
N LEU A 321 -8.78 16.46 43.52
CA LEU A 321 -9.21 15.09 43.85
C LEU A 321 -10.70 15.02 44.22
N GLU A 322 -11.23 16.05 44.88
CA GLU A 322 -12.64 16.17 45.23
C GLU A 322 -13.53 16.30 43.99
N LYS A 323 -13.10 17.11 43.01
CA LYS A 323 -13.77 17.19 41.70
C LYS A 323 -13.81 15.86 40.95
N LEU A 324 -12.84 14.97 41.22
CA LEU A 324 -12.80 13.61 40.67
C LEU A 324 -13.64 12.62 41.49
N GLY A 325 -14.24 13.05 42.60
CA GLY A 325 -15.01 12.19 43.50
C GLY A 325 -14.17 11.17 44.25
N LEU A 326 -12.89 11.48 44.50
CA LEU A 326 -11.95 10.57 45.18
C LEU A 326 -11.73 10.93 46.66
N VAL A 327 -11.98 12.18 47.04
CA VAL A 327 -11.87 12.67 48.43
C VAL A 327 -13.03 13.60 48.74
N ARG A 328 -13.40 13.72 50.02
CA ARG A 328 -14.38 14.68 50.52
C ARG A 328 -13.81 15.45 51.70
N ARG A 329 -14.36 16.64 51.94
CA ARG A 329 -14.12 17.42 53.15
C ARG A 329 -15.33 17.35 54.07
N ASP A 330 -15.11 17.05 55.35
CA ASP A 330 -16.16 17.09 56.36
C ASP A 330 -16.40 18.50 56.92
N GLU A 331 -17.44 18.66 57.74
CA GLU A 331 -17.79 19.90 58.44
C GLU A 331 -16.66 20.38 59.36
N SER A 332 -15.91 19.43 59.93
CA SER A 332 -14.70 19.66 60.72
C SER A 332 -13.47 20.07 59.89
N LYS A 333 -13.66 20.36 58.60
CA LYS A 333 -12.65 20.80 57.63
C LYS A 333 -11.55 19.76 57.37
N ARG A 334 -11.75 18.49 57.71
CA ARG A 334 -10.83 17.36 57.47
C ARG A 334 -11.16 16.68 56.15
N TRP A 335 -10.12 16.24 55.46
CA TRP A 335 -10.19 15.49 54.22
C TRP A 335 -10.12 14.01 54.50
N PHE A 336 -10.88 13.24 53.73
CA PHE A 336 -10.86 11.79 53.76
C PHE A 336 -11.12 11.23 52.36
N LYS A 337 -10.58 10.05 52.10
CA LYS A 337 -10.83 9.35 50.84
C LYS A 337 -12.25 8.80 50.81
N ILE A 338 -12.87 8.81 49.65
CA ILE A 338 -14.19 8.20 49.41
C ILE A 338 -13.95 6.89 48.67
N ASP A 339 -14.68 5.84 49.05
CA ASP A 339 -14.75 4.62 48.25
C ASP A 339 -15.43 4.92 46.92
N ASN A 340 -14.74 4.57 45.84
CA ASN A 340 -15.21 4.82 44.49
C ASN A 340 -15.15 3.52 43.70
N ASN A 341 -16.24 3.19 43.01
CA ASN A 341 -16.33 2.00 42.17
C ASN A 341 -15.44 2.10 40.91
N LYS A 342 -14.79 3.26 40.69
CA LYS A 342 -13.88 3.52 39.57
C LYS A 342 -12.45 3.10 39.87
N GLU A 343 -11.85 2.36 38.94
CA GLU A 343 -10.43 1.99 38.99
C GLU A 343 -9.55 3.24 38.81
N VAL A 344 -8.56 3.44 39.69
CA VAL A 344 -7.66 4.59 39.61
C VAL A 344 -6.39 4.20 38.83
N ILE A 345 -6.16 4.82 37.68
CA ILE A 345 -4.90 4.69 36.92
C ILE A 345 -3.94 5.80 37.32
N VAL A 346 -2.71 5.44 37.68
CA VAL A 346 -1.64 6.38 38.01
C VAL A 346 -0.70 6.55 36.82
N LEU A 347 -0.49 7.81 36.38
CA LEU A 347 0.45 8.17 35.30
C LEU A 347 1.63 9.01 35.79
#